data_AF-A0A261BSF0-F1
#
_entry.id   AF-A0A261BSF0-F1
#
_cell.length_a   1.000
_cell.length_b   1.000
_cell.length_c   1.000
_cell.angle_alpha   90.00
_cell.angle_beta   90.00
_cell.angle_gamma   90.00
#
_symmetry.space_group_name_H-M   'P 1'
#
loop_
_entity.id
_entity.type
_entity.pdbx_description
1 polymer ?
#
loop_
_entity_poly.entity_id
_entity_poly.type
_entity_poly.pdbx_seq_one_letter_code
_entity_poly.pdbx_strand_id
1 'polypeptide(L)'
;MTDKIEMFTESLFTPRPTAGDEFRAALISSGLSSQAIEGILDISCTAYLSFLECEKEISFLNAIDAVTKWKLTMEKFIGTQTKKDQEAYALFCRRQEEQDKKRFL
;
A
#
# COMPACT_ATOMS: atom_id res chain seq x y z
N MET A 1 26.35 -23.41 21.88
CA MET A 1 25.65 -23.81 20.63
C MET A 1 24.16 -23.62 20.91
N THR A 2 23.78 -22.38 21.22
CA THR A 2 22.54 -22.05 21.96
C THR A 2 21.77 -20.92 21.27
N ASP A 3 22.46 -20.04 20.53
CA ASP A 3 21.85 -18.91 19.79
C ASP A 3 20.89 -19.33 18.68
N LYS A 4 21.04 -20.52 18.10
CA LYS A 4 20.20 -20.96 16.97
C LYS A 4 18.78 -21.35 17.39
N ILE A 5 18.57 -21.78 18.63
CA ILE A 5 17.23 -22.21 19.08
C ILE A 5 16.40 -20.98 19.48
N GLU A 6 17.01 -19.98 20.13
CA GLU A 6 16.33 -18.74 20.53
C GLU A 6 15.85 -17.92 19.32
N MET A 7 16.68 -17.80 18.27
CA MET A 7 16.30 -17.15 17.00
C MET A 7 15.07 -17.79 16.32
N PHE A 8 14.93 -19.11 16.41
CA PHE A 8 13.79 -19.81 15.82
C PHE A 8 12.51 -19.60 16.63
N THR A 9 12.62 -19.44 17.94
CA THR A 9 11.45 -19.25 18.81
C THR A 9 10.92 -17.82 18.78
N GLU A 10 11.75 -16.79 18.68
CA GLU A 10 11.27 -15.40 18.56
C GLU A 10 10.50 -15.16 17.26
N SER A 11 10.92 -15.79 16.16
CA SER A 11 10.24 -15.70 14.85
C SER A 11 8.85 -16.33 14.82
N LEU A 12 8.49 -17.18 15.78
CA LEU A 12 7.17 -17.82 15.86
C LEU A 12 6.13 -16.97 16.60
N PHE A 13 6.59 -15.97 17.38
CA PHE A 13 5.73 -15.10 18.20
C PHE A 13 5.69 -13.65 17.70
N THR A 14 6.45 -13.31 16.66
CA THR A 14 6.26 -12.03 15.98
C THR A 14 4.94 -12.06 15.19
N PRO A 15 4.04 -11.07 15.40
CA PRO A 15 2.85 -10.96 14.57
C PRO A 15 3.27 -10.93 13.10
N ARG A 16 2.62 -11.73 12.26
CA ARG A 16 2.84 -11.61 10.82
C ARG A 16 2.48 -10.17 10.41
N PRO A 17 3.30 -9.52 9.56
CA PRO A 17 2.98 -8.21 9.03
C PRO A 17 1.56 -8.23 8.46
N THR A 18 0.75 -7.24 8.81
CA THR A 18 -0.55 -7.06 8.16
C THR A 18 -0.33 -6.61 6.71
N ALA A 19 -1.35 -6.73 5.87
CA ALA A 19 -1.30 -6.18 4.52
C ALA A 19 -0.95 -4.67 4.52
N GLY A 20 -1.34 -3.94 5.58
CA GLY A 20 -0.96 -2.54 5.78
C GLY A 20 0.52 -2.36 6.10
N ASP A 21 1.11 -3.23 6.92
CA ASP A 21 2.53 -3.19 7.26
C ASP A 21 3.41 -3.51 6.05
N GLU A 22 3.03 -4.50 5.24
CA GLU A 22 3.72 -4.83 3.99
C GLU A 22 3.64 -3.68 2.98
N PHE A 23 2.47 -3.05 2.86
CA PHE A 23 2.27 -1.90 1.98
C PHE A 23 3.12 -0.70 2.43
N ARG A 24 3.12 -0.37 3.73
CA ARG A 24 3.98 0.67 4.31
C ARG A 24 5.45 0.37 4.06
N ALA A 25 5.90 -0.87 4.28
CA ALA A 25 7.28 -1.28 4.05
C ALA A 25 7.69 -1.12 2.57
N ALA A 26 6.79 -1.43 1.63
CA ALA A 26 7.04 -1.27 0.21
C ALA A 26 7.22 0.21 -0.18
N LEU A 27 6.41 1.12 0.39
CA LEU A 27 6.56 2.56 0.19
C LEU A 27 7.90 3.08 0.76
N ILE A 28 8.26 2.66 1.99
CA ILE A 28 9.56 2.99 2.60
C ILE A 28 10.72 2.50 1.71
N SER A 29 10.64 1.27 1.21
CA SER A 29 11.67 0.67 0.35
C SER A 29 11.85 1.38 -0.99
N SER A 30 10.86 2.19 -1.38
CA SER A 30 10.88 2.99 -2.61
C SER A 30 11.41 4.41 -2.37
N GLY A 31 11.65 4.78 -1.10
CA GLY A 31 12.30 6.03 -0.71
C GLY A 31 11.35 7.20 -0.45
N LEU A 32 10.06 6.93 -0.27
CA LEU A 32 9.09 7.96 0.10
C LEU A 32 9.37 8.49 1.51
N SER A 33 9.13 9.79 1.69
CA SER A 33 9.15 10.44 2.99
C SER A 33 8.01 9.95 3.90
N SER A 34 8.21 10.00 5.22
CA SER A 34 7.18 9.60 6.18
C SER A 34 5.88 10.38 6.00
N GLN A 35 5.95 11.68 5.69
CA GLN A 35 4.76 12.50 5.44
C GLN A 35 3.97 12.03 4.21
N ALA A 36 4.66 11.74 3.10
CA ALA A 36 4.02 11.22 1.91
C ALA A 36 3.40 9.83 2.16
N ILE A 37 4.09 8.98 2.93
CA ILE A 37 3.60 7.65 3.32
C ILE A 37 2.32 7.77 4.14
N GLU A 38 2.28 8.61 5.18
CA GLU A 38 1.06 8.78 5.99
C GLU A 38 -0.11 9.27 5.13
N GLY A 39 0.12 10.22 4.22
CA GLY A 39 -0.94 10.69 3.32
C GLY A 39 -1.44 9.61 2.36
N ILE A 40 -0.56 8.78 1.80
CA ILE A 40 -0.94 7.63 0.96
C ILE A 40 -1.79 6.64 1.77
N LEU A 41 -1.38 6.34 3.00
CA LEU A 41 -2.10 5.41 3.87
C LEU A 41 -3.48 5.94 4.25
N ASP A 42 -3.58 7.23 4.56
CA ASP A 42 -4.85 7.88 4.89
C ASP A 42 -5.84 7.88 3.72
N ILE A 43 -5.36 8.24 2.51
CA ILE A 43 -6.18 8.17 1.28
C ILE A 43 -6.66 6.74 1.02
N SER A 44 -5.79 5.75 1.20
CA SER A 44 -6.13 4.35 0.97
C SER A 44 -7.11 3.80 2.02
N CYS A 45 -6.93 4.18 3.29
CA CYS A 45 -7.86 3.85 4.37
C CYS A 45 -9.24 4.45 4.12
N THR A 46 -9.29 5.74 3.78
CA THR A 46 -10.54 6.46 3.49
C THR A 46 -11.28 5.83 2.31
N ALA A 47 -10.57 5.47 1.23
CA ALA A 47 -11.17 4.80 0.09
C ALA A 47 -11.73 3.42 0.45
N TYR A 48 -11.01 2.64 1.26
CA TYR A 48 -11.47 1.34 1.71
C TYR A 48 -12.73 1.44 2.59
N LEU A 49 -12.74 2.34 3.56
CA LEU A 49 -13.90 2.58 4.42
C LEU A 49 -15.11 3.06 3.60
N SER A 50 -14.90 4.00 2.66
CA SER A 50 -15.95 4.49 1.77
C SER A 50 -16.53 3.38 0.89
N PHE A 51 -15.71 2.42 0.46
CA PHE A 51 -16.17 1.26 -0.30
C PHE A 51 -16.98 0.30 0.56
N LEU A 52 -16.57 0.05 1.81
CA LEU A 52 -17.33 -0.78 2.76
C LEU A 52 -18.68 -0.15 3.13
N GLU A 53 -18.72 1.16 3.38
CA GLU A 53 -19.97 1.86 3.72
C GLU A 53 -21.02 1.83 2.59
N CYS A 54 -20.61 1.53 1.35
CA CYS A 54 -21.49 1.29 0.20
C CYS A 54 -22.20 -0.08 0.21
N GLU A 55 -22.20 -0.78 1.36
CA GLU A 55 -22.75 -2.12 1.67
C GLU A 55 -24.16 -2.47 1.14
N LYS A 56 -24.90 -1.54 0.52
CA LYS A 56 -26.24 -1.80 -0.03
C LYS A 56 -26.26 -2.40 -1.42
N GLU A 57 -25.23 -2.19 -2.25
CA GLU A 57 -25.10 -2.84 -3.56
C GLU A 57 -23.62 -2.99 -3.94
N ILE A 58 -22.95 -4.04 -3.48
CA ILE A 58 -21.61 -4.38 -3.98
C ILE A 58 -21.76 -4.82 -5.44
N SER A 59 -21.63 -3.86 -6.35
CA SER A 59 -21.67 -4.07 -7.80
C SER A 59 -20.28 -3.80 -8.39
N PHE A 60 -19.98 -4.44 -9.52
CA PHE A 60 -18.74 -4.20 -10.25
C PHE A 60 -18.58 -2.71 -10.64
N LEU A 61 -19.69 -2.04 -10.96
CA LEU A 61 -19.71 -0.60 -11.23
C LEU A 61 -19.29 0.24 -10.01
N ASN A 62 -19.78 -0.09 -8.82
CA ASN A 62 -19.40 0.61 -7.59
C ASN A 62 -17.93 0.37 -7.23
N ALA A 63 -17.41 -0.83 -7.49
CA ALA A 63 -15.98 -1.13 -7.33
C ALA A 63 -15.12 -0.31 -8.31
N ILE A 64 -15.52 -0.20 -9.58
CA ILE A 64 -14.82 0.65 -10.57
C ILE A 64 -14.81 2.11 -10.10
N ASP A 65 -15.96 2.64 -9.67
CA ASP A 65 -16.07 4.03 -9.22
C ASP A 65 -15.19 4.30 -8.00
N ALA A 66 -15.21 3.40 -7.00
CA ALA A 66 -14.38 3.51 -5.80
C ALA A 66 -12.88 3.51 -6.15
N VAL A 67 -12.42 2.57 -6.98
CA VAL A 67 -11.02 2.49 -7.41
C VAL A 67 -10.63 3.72 -8.24
N THR A 68 -11.52 4.21 -9.11
CA THR A 68 -11.26 5.40 -9.93
C THR A 68 -11.11 6.65 -9.05
N LYS A 69 -12.00 6.84 -8.07
CA LYS A 69 -11.92 7.96 -7.12
C LYS A 69 -10.65 7.90 -6.28
N TRP A 70 -10.30 6.71 -5.78
CA TRP A 70 -9.06 6.49 -5.06
C TRP A 70 -7.84 6.85 -5.91
N LYS A 71 -7.77 6.35 -7.15
CA LYS A 71 -6.67 6.63 -8.07
C LYS A 71 -6.52 8.13 -8.37
N LEU A 72 -7.61 8.81 -8.70
CA LEU A 72 -7.59 10.25 -8.98
C LEU A 72 -7.17 11.08 -7.75
N THR A 73 -7.61 10.67 -6.56
CA THR A 73 -7.23 11.32 -5.30
C THR A 73 -5.74 11.12 -5.02
N MET A 74 -5.25 9.89 -5.22
CA MET A 74 -3.85 9.55 -5.06
C MET A 74 -2.96 10.33 -6.03
N GLU A 75 -3.30 10.37 -7.32
CA GLU A 75 -2.54 11.12 -8.34
C GLU A 75 -2.46 12.61 -8.01
N LYS A 76 -3.59 13.22 -7.57
CA LYS A 76 -3.61 14.61 -7.11
C LYS A 76 -2.72 14.83 -5.90
N PHE A 77 -2.81 13.96 -4.90
CA PHE A 77 -1.99 14.05 -3.69
C PHE A 77 -0.50 13.93 -4.00
N ILE A 78 -0.09 12.96 -4.82
CA ILE A 78 1.30 12.79 -5.21
C ILE A 78 1.79 14.01 -5.99
N GLY A 79 0.96 14.59 -6.85
CA GLY A 79 1.28 15.83 -7.57
C GLY A 79 1.59 17.03 -6.68
N THR A 80 1.14 17.05 -5.42
CA THR A 80 1.49 18.11 -4.44
C THR A 80 2.73 17.81 -3.62
N GLN A 81 3.25 16.58 -3.65
CA GLN A 81 4.45 16.18 -2.91
C GLN A 81 5.72 16.71 -3.59
N THR A 82 6.85 16.56 -2.91
CA THR A 82 8.16 16.92 -3.46
C THR A 82 8.47 16.10 -4.71
N LYS A 83 9.32 16.61 -5.62
CA LYS A 83 9.76 15.85 -6.81
C LYS A 83 10.35 14.49 -6.44
N LYS A 84 11.10 14.44 -5.34
CA LYS A 84 11.69 13.19 -4.82
C LYS A 84 10.60 12.17 -4.45
N ASP A 85 9.54 12.60 -3.77
CA ASP A 85 8.44 11.71 -3.39
C ASP A 85 7.61 11.29 -4.61
N GLN A 86 7.44 12.18 -5.60
CA GLN A 86 6.80 11.84 -6.88
C GLN A 86 7.57 10.74 -7.63
N GLU A 87 8.89 10.88 -7.73
CA GLU A 87 9.77 9.88 -8.37
C GLU A 87 9.79 8.55 -7.60
N ALA A 88 9.86 8.61 -6.26
CA ALA A 88 9.80 7.44 -5.39
C ALA A 88 8.47 6.69 -5.52
N TYR A 89 7.34 7.41 -5.60
CA TYR A 89 6.04 6.81 -5.83
C TYR A 89 5.92 6.19 -7.21
N ALA A 90 6.45 6.84 -8.25
CA ALA A 90 6.49 6.26 -9.60
C ALA A 90 7.32 4.96 -9.64
N LEU A 91 8.44 4.91 -8.89
CA LEU A 91 9.25 3.70 -8.75
C LEU A 91 8.47 2.58 -8.03
N PHE A 92 7.74 2.91 -6.97
CA PHE A 92 6.85 1.98 -6.28
C PHE A 92 5.83 1.36 -7.24
N CYS A 93 5.12 2.18 -8.02
CA CYS A 93 4.13 1.70 -8.99
C CYS A 93 4.73 0.74 -10.02
N ARG A 94 5.91 1.06 -10.58
CA ARG A 94 6.59 0.18 -11.54
C ARG A 94 6.95 -1.18 -10.93
N ARG A 95 7.45 -1.19 -9.68
CA ARG A 95 7.75 -2.44 -8.96
C ARG A 95 6.48 -3.27 -8.76
N GLN A 96 5.37 -2.63 -8.43
CA GLN A 96 4.10 -3.33 -8.25
C GLN A 96 3.60 -3.94 -9.57
N GLU A 97 3.66 -3.19 -10.67
CA GLU A 97 3.29 -3.70 -12.00
C GLU A 97 4.15 -4.90 -12.44
N GLU A 98 5.45 -4.88 -12.15
CA GLU A 98 6.35 -6.00 -12.44
C GLU A 98 6.01 -7.24 -11.60
N GLN A 99 5.63 -7.06 -10.33
CA GLN A 99 5.19 -8.17 -9.48
C GLN A 99 3.87 -8.76 -9.95
N ASP A 100 2.91 -7.91 -10.34
CA ASP A 100 1.62 -8.36 -10.84
C ASP A 100 1.77 -9.11 -12.16
N LYS A 101 2.60 -8.62 -13.08
CA LYS A 101 2.93 -9.33 -14.32
C LYS A 101 3.49 -10.73 -14.04
N LYS A 102 4.37 -10.89 -13.04
CA LYS A 102 4.92 -12.20 -12.65
C LYS A 102 3.90 -13.14 -11.99
N ARG A 103 2.82 -12.60 -11.43
CA ARG A 103 1.77 -13.40 -10.77
C ARG A 103 0.72 -13.92 -11.73
N PHE A 104 0.52 -13.24 -12.86
CA PHE A 104 -0.53 -13.54 -13.84
C PHE A 104 -0.01 -14.02 -15.20
N LEU A 105 1.31 -14.20 -15.36
CA LEU A 105 1.97 -14.84 -16.51
C LEU A 105 2.78 -16.05 -16.03
#